data_AF-A0A848FJH5-F1
#
_entry.id   AF-A0A848FJH5-F1
#
_cell.length_a   1.000
_cell.length_b   1.000
_cell.length_c   1.000
_cell.angle_alpha   90.00
_cell.angle_beta   90.00
_cell.angle_gamma   90.00
#
_symmetry.space_group_name_H-M   'P 1'
#
loop_
_entity.id
_entity.type
_entity.pdbx_description
1 polymer ?
#
loop_
_entity_poly.entity_id
_entity_poly.type
_entity_poly.pdbx_seq_one_letter_code
_entity_poly.pdbx_strand_id
1 'polypeptide(L)'
;MRTERSALLGERPDTDLLHRLDGELQALQARIAQLSIALRVPLETAADVERVLQRPPAPPVAVERRNRGGGSPDYRGPERRSAHLWDELRALLVLRYQLCSRLAGAVGAKATQELLDAANAQLQREGFGPAMPDLGLSHVL
;
A
#
# COMPACT_ATOMS: atom_id res chain seq x y z
N MET A 1 55.68 7.83 -2.81
CA MET A 1 54.72 7.24 -1.85
C MET A 1 53.35 7.88 -2.08
N ARG A 2 52.59 7.33 -3.03
CA ARG A 2 51.29 7.84 -3.48
C ARG A 2 50.21 7.14 -2.66
N THR A 3 49.38 7.92 -1.99
CA THR A 3 48.28 7.46 -1.14
C THR A 3 47.16 6.90 -2.03
N GLU A 4 47.24 5.61 -2.35
CA GLU A 4 46.14 4.87 -2.97
C GLU A 4 45.16 4.43 -1.88
N ARG A 5 44.34 5.38 -1.42
CA ARG A 5 43.29 5.15 -0.42
C ARG A 5 41.89 5.35 -1.02
N SER A 6 41.73 5.05 -2.31
CA SER A 6 40.52 5.38 -3.08
C SER A 6 39.77 4.15 -3.63
N ALA A 7 39.93 2.98 -3.02
CA ALA A 7 39.29 1.73 -3.48
C ALA A 7 38.59 0.94 -2.35
N LEU A 8 38.10 1.61 -1.29
CA LEU A 8 37.41 0.96 -0.16
C LEU A 8 35.95 1.41 0.04
N LEU A 9 35.30 1.88 -1.01
CA LEU A 9 33.85 2.14 -1.00
C LEU A 9 33.25 1.51 -2.25
N GLY A 10 33.42 0.19 -2.38
CA GLY A 10 32.39 -0.57 -3.06
C GLY A 10 31.16 -0.45 -2.18
N GLU A 11 30.11 0.21 -2.66
CA GLU A 11 28.81 0.18 -2.00
C GLU A 11 28.48 -1.27 -1.69
N ARG A 12 28.16 -1.53 -0.41
CA ARG A 12 27.82 -2.88 -0.01
C ARG A 12 26.52 -3.20 -0.75
N PRO A 13 26.42 -4.29 -1.52
CA PRO A 13 25.17 -4.63 -2.22
C PRO A 13 23.97 -4.73 -1.25
N ASP A 14 24.25 -4.99 0.04
CA ASP A 14 23.28 -4.98 1.12
C ASP A 14 22.68 -3.59 1.41
N THR A 15 23.47 -2.50 1.31
CA THR A 15 22.93 -1.14 1.52
C THR A 15 22.03 -0.71 0.38
N ASP A 16 22.36 -1.04 -0.86
CA ASP A 16 21.54 -0.68 -2.02
C ASP A 16 20.22 -1.44 -2.04
N LEU A 17 20.26 -2.72 -1.67
CA LEU A 17 19.07 -3.53 -1.47
C LEU A 17 18.17 -2.93 -0.39
N LEU A 18 18.74 -2.50 0.74
CA LEU A 18 17.95 -1.92 1.83
C LEU A 18 17.30 -0.59 1.44
N HIS A 19 18.02 0.30 0.76
CA HIS A 19 17.43 1.55 0.27
C HIS A 19 16.30 1.29 -0.74
N ARG A 20 16.46 0.28 -1.61
CA ARG A 20 15.39 -0.12 -2.53
C ARG A 20 14.16 -0.63 -1.78
N LEU A 21 14.35 -1.53 -0.82
CA LEU A 21 13.23 -2.10 -0.05
C LEU A 21 12.54 -1.05 0.83
N ASP A 22 13.27 -0.07 1.34
CA ASP A 22 12.70 1.09 2.06
C ASP A 22 11.83 1.94 1.12
N GLY A 23 12.32 2.27 -0.07
CA GLY A 23 11.54 2.99 -1.08
C GLY A 23 10.27 2.23 -1.53
N GLU A 24 10.38 0.91 -1.72
CA GLU A 24 9.24 0.05 -2.02
C GLU A 24 8.22 0.04 -0.86
N LEU A 25 8.69 -0.01 0.39
CA LEU A 25 7.85 0.03 1.58
C LEU A 25 7.10 1.36 1.71
N GLN A 26 7.77 2.49 1.49
CA GLN A 26 7.18 3.82 1.52
C GLN A 26 6.09 3.98 0.45
N ALA A 27 6.39 3.60 -0.80
CA ALA A 27 5.42 3.64 -1.90
C ALA A 27 4.19 2.77 -1.61
N LEU A 28 4.42 1.58 -1.05
CA LEU A 28 3.37 0.65 -0.67
C LEU A 28 2.48 1.21 0.44
N GLN A 29 3.07 1.76 1.50
CA GLN A 29 2.30 2.36 2.60
C GLN A 29 1.52 3.60 2.16
N ALA A 30 2.09 4.44 1.30
CA ALA A 30 1.39 5.59 0.74
C ALA A 30 0.13 5.17 -0.03
N ARG A 31 0.24 4.13 -0.87
CA ARG A 31 -0.91 3.62 -1.63
C ARG A 31 -1.96 3.00 -0.71
N ILE A 32 -1.54 2.24 0.30
CA ILE A 32 -2.46 1.68 1.32
C ILE A 32 -3.21 2.81 2.04
N ALA A 33 -2.51 3.87 2.45
CA ALA A 33 -3.12 5.02 3.12
C ALA A 33 -4.17 5.70 2.22
N GLN A 34 -3.83 5.99 0.97
CA GLN A 34 -4.76 6.58 -0.01
C GLN A 34 -6.02 5.71 -0.21
N LEU A 35 -5.85 4.39 -0.36
CA LEU A 35 -6.97 3.47 -0.53
C LEU A 35 -7.84 3.38 0.72
N SER A 36 -7.23 3.38 1.91
CA SER A 36 -7.96 3.36 3.18
C SER A 36 -8.87 4.58 3.35
N ILE A 37 -8.38 5.76 2.97
CA ILE A 37 -9.13 7.01 2.95
C ILE A 37 -10.26 6.95 1.90
N ALA A 38 -9.92 6.55 0.67
CA ALA A 38 -10.89 6.46 -0.42
C ALA A 38 -12.05 5.49 -0.12
N LEU A 39 -11.76 4.40 0.59
CA LEU A 39 -12.74 3.38 0.99
C LEU A 39 -13.37 3.65 2.37
N ARG A 40 -12.91 4.70 3.08
CA ARG A 40 -13.32 5.03 4.46
C ARG A 40 -13.21 3.84 5.42
N VAL A 41 -12.12 3.09 5.33
CA VAL A 41 -11.85 1.92 6.17
C VAL A 41 -10.67 2.20 7.10
N PRO A 42 -10.82 1.99 8.42
CA PRO A 42 -9.70 2.12 9.34
C PRO A 42 -8.70 0.98 9.12
N LEU A 43 -7.42 1.23 9.39
CA LEU A 43 -6.35 0.22 9.38
C LEU A 43 -5.46 0.35 10.63
N GLU A 44 -6.01 0.88 11.71
CA GLU A 44 -5.29 1.25 12.93
C GLU A 44 -5.00 0.04 13.81
N THR A 45 -5.89 -0.96 13.79
CA THR A 45 -5.77 -2.17 14.59
C THR A 45 -5.56 -3.42 13.73
N ALA A 46 -4.99 -4.46 14.33
CA ALA A 46 -4.87 -5.77 13.68
C ALA A 46 -6.25 -6.33 13.26
N ALA A 47 -7.29 -6.08 14.07
CA ALA A 47 -8.66 -6.50 13.76
C ALA A 47 -9.23 -5.79 12.53
N ASP A 48 -8.86 -4.53 12.29
CA ASP A 48 -9.29 -3.80 11.10
C ASP A 48 -8.64 -4.37 9.84
N VAL A 49 -7.33 -4.62 9.90
CA VAL A 49 -6.59 -5.28 8.82
C VAL A 49 -7.20 -6.65 8.52
N GLU A 50 -7.47 -7.45 9.56
CA GLU A 50 -8.08 -8.77 9.40
C GLU A 50 -9.45 -8.69 8.73
N ARG A 51 -10.29 -7.71 9.09
CA ARG A 51 -11.60 -7.50 8.45
C ARG A 51 -11.48 -7.23 6.95
N VAL A 52 -10.48 -6.45 6.53
CA VAL A 52 -10.19 -6.21 5.09
C VAL A 52 -9.73 -7.50 4.40
N LEU A 53 -8.86 -8.27 5.06
CA LEU A 53 -8.34 -9.53 4.54
C LEU A 53 -9.37 -10.66 4.49
N GLN A 54 -10.39 -10.63 5.33
CA GLN A 54 -11.48 -11.63 5.34
C GLN A 54 -12.62 -11.27 4.39
N ARG A 55 -12.63 -10.06 3.81
CA ARG A 55 -13.65 -9.67 2.85
C ARG A 55 -13.65 -10.62 1.65
N PRO A 56 -14.81 -11.20 1.27
CA PRO A 56 -14.91 -12.02 0.07
C PRO A 56 -14.48 -11.22 -1.16
N PRO A 57 -13.72 -11.82 -2.09
CA PRO A 57 -13.44 -11.16 -3.37
C PRO A 57 -14.77 -10.86 -4.08
N ALA A 58 -14.82 -9.71 -4.77
CA ALA A 58 -15.98 -9.41 -5.59
C ALA A 58 -16.19 -10.52 -6.62
N PRO A 59 -17.44 -10.95 -6.89
CA PRO A 59 -17.68 -12.00 -7.87
C PRO A 59 -17.06 -11.58 -9.21
N PRO A 60 -16.33 -12.49 -9.89
CA PRO A 60 -15.70 -12.19 -11.15
C PRO A 60 -16.78 -11.72 -12.11
N VAL A 61 -16.69 -10.48 -12.55
CA VAL A 61 -17.69 -9.97 -13.48
C VAL A 61 -17.48 -10.72 -14.78
N ALA A 62 -18.41 -11.61 -15.10
CA ALA A 62 -18.45 -12.24 -16.40
C ALA A 62 -18.37 -11.11 -17.42
N VAL A 63 -17.28 -11.10 -18.20
CA VAL A 63 -17.20 -10.29 -19.40
C VAL A 63 -18.25 -10.88 -20.32
N GLU A 64 -19.49 -10.40 -20.16
CA GLU A 64 -20.59 -10.72 -21.03
C GLU A 64 -20.20 -10.22 -22.42
N ARG A 65 -19.62 -11.15 -23.19
CA ARG A 65 -19.52 -11.06 -24.62
C ARG A 65 -20.93 -10.77 -25.14
N ARG A 66 -21.15 -9.52 -25.56
CA ARG A 66 -21.93 -9.18 -26.74
C ARG A 66 -23.28 -9.95 -26.86
N ASN A 67 -24.31 -9.52 -26.13
CA ASN A 67 -25.72 -9.75 -26.49
C ASN A 67 -26.42 -8.39 -26.41
N ARG A 68 -26.62 -7.69 -27.54
CA ARG A 68 -27.88 -7.66 -28.30
C ARG A 68 -29.13 -7.63 -27.41
N GLY A 69 -29.71 -6.44 -27.31
CA GLY A 69 -31.14 -6.20 -27.07
C GLY A 69 -31.59 -6.35 -25.63
N GLY A 70 -31.88 -5.23 -24.98
CA GLY A 70 -32.59 -5.20 -23.70
C GLY A 70 -31.96 -4.21 -22.75
N GLY A 71 -32.52 -3.00 -22.71
CA GLY A 71 -32.07 -1.91 -21.87
C GLY A 71 -32.08 -2.27 -20.39
N SER A 72 -30.95 -1.99 -19.73
CA SER A 72 -30.91 -1.65 -18.32
C SER A 72 -29.87 -0.54 -18.17
N PRO A 73 -30.17 0.57 -17.47
CA PRO A 73 -29.33 1.76 -17.45
C PRO A 73 -28.02 1.51 -16.70
N ASP A 74 -27.01 2.32 -17.03
CA ASP A 74 -25.59 2.23 -16.68
C ASP A 74 -25.22 2.24 -15.18
N TYR A 75 -25.75 1.33 -14.36
CA TYR A 75 -25.37 1.14 -12.95
C TYR A 75 -24.04 0.38 -12.77
N ARG A 76 -23.25 0.15 -13.84
CA ARG A 76 -22.06 -0.74 -13.83
C ARG A 76 -20.74 -0.05 -13.44
N GLY A 77 -20.71 1.26 -13.20
CA GLY A 77 -19.47 2.05 -13.05
C GLY A 77 -18.92 2.20 -11.62
N PRO A 78 -19.71 2.71 -10.65
CA PRO A 78 -19.21 3.02 -9.30
C PRO A 78 -18.89 1.77 -8.47
N GLU A 79 -19.73 0.73 -8.57
CA GLU A 79 -19.59 -0.51 -7.80
C GLU A 79 -18.36 -1.31 -8.23
N ARG A 80 -18.08 -1.37 -9.54
CA ARG A 80 -16.86 -2.01 -10.06
C ARG A 80 -15.60 -1.28 -9.61
N ARG A 81 -15.60 0.06 -9.69
CA ARG A 81 -14.46 0.86 -9.19
C ARG A 81 -14.22 0.58 -7.72
N SER A 82 -15.28 0.58 -6.89
CA SER A 82 -15.16 0.26 -5.47
C SER A 82 -14.61 -1.15 -5.25
N ALA A 83 -15.12 -2.17 -5.96
CA ALA A 83 -14.63 -3.54 -5.88
C ALA A 83 -13.13 -3.64 -6.21
N HIS A 84 -12.68 -2.98 -7.27
CA HIS A 84 -11.25 -2.95 -7.63
C HIS A 84 -10.37 -2.28 -6.57
N LEU A 85 -10.82 -1.18 -5.95
CA LEU A 85 -10.07 -0.51 -4.87
C LEU A 85 -9.93 -1.43 -3.65
N TRP A 86 -10.98 -2.20 -3.32
CA TRP A 86 -10.93 -3.18 -2.24
C TRP A 86 -9.96 -4.33 -2.54
N ASP A 87 -10.00 -4.87 -3.76
CA ASP A 87 -9.11 -5.95 -4.18
C ASP A 87 -7.65 -5.47 -4.17
N GLU A 88 -7.40 -4.24 -4.65
CA GLU A 88 -6.10 -3.60 -4.59
C GLU A 88 -5.63 -3.43 -3.13
N LEU A 89 -6.45 -2.86 -2.25
CA LEU A 89 -6.10 -2.69 -0.85
C LEU A 89 -5.73 -4.02 -0.19
N ARG A 90 -6.54 -5.07 -0.40
CA ARG A 90 -6.27 -6.41 0.11
C ARG A 90 -4.94 -6.95 -0.40
N ALA A 91 -4.67 -6.83 -1.70
CA ALA A 91 -3.43 -7.30 -2.30
C ALA A 91 -2.20 -6.57 -1.73
N LEU A 92 -2.29 -5.24 -1.55
CA LEU A 92 -1.21 -4.44 -0.99
C LEU A 92 -0.95 -4.75 0.49
N LEU A 93 -1.98 -5.03 1.29
CA LEU A 93 -1.81 -5.48 2.68
C LEU A 93 -1.05 -6.80 2.76
N VAL A 94 -1.37 -7.77 1.88
CA VAL A 94 -0.64 -9.04 1.79
C VAL A 94 0.81 -8.80 1.35
N LEU A 95 1.03 -7.95 0.34
CA LEU A 95 2.38 -7.62 -0.13
C LEU A 95 3.21 -6.94 0.97
N ARG A 96 2.60 -6.06 1.77
CA ARG A 96 3.27 -5.39 2.90
C ARG A 96 3.71 -6.41 3.93
N TYR A 97 2.86 -7.38 4.26
CA TYR A 97 3.23 -8.47 5.17
C TYR A 97 4.43 -9.26 4.62
N GLN A 98 4.40 -9.68 3.36
CA GLN A 98 5.49 -10.42 2.73
C GLN A 98 6.80 -9.62 2.67
N LEU A 99 6.73 -8.31 2.39
CA LEU A 99 7.89 -7.42 2.40
C LEU A 99 8.47 -7.29 3.81
N CYS A 100 7.63 -7.05 4.83
CA CYS A 100 8.05 -6.96 6.22
C CYS A 100 8.68 -8.28 6.71
N SER A 101 8.13 -9.44 6.34
CA SER A 101 8.73 -10.74 6.68
C SER A 101 10.12 -10.92 6.05
N ARG A 102 10.30 -10.49 4.80
CA ARG A 102 11.61 -10.54 4.11
C ARG A 102 12.63 -9.60 4.75
N LEU A 103 12.23 -8.36 5.07
CA LEU A 103 13.07 -7.40 5.78
C LEU A 103 13.45 -7.91 7.18
N ALA A 104 12.50 -8.46 7.93
CA ALA A 104 12.77 -9.03 9.25
C ALA A 104 13.74 -10.22 9.18
N GLY A 105 13.68 -11.03 8.11
CA GLY A 105 14.65 -12.09 7.85
C GLY A 105 16.04 -11.59 7.46
N ALA A 106 16.14 -10.43 6.79
CA ALA A 106 17.40 -9.87 6.30
C ALA A 106 18.14 -9.02 7.34
N VAL A 107 17.43 -8.14 8.06
CA VAL A 107 18.02 -7.15 9.00
C VAL A 107 17.52 -7.28 10.44
N GLY A 108 16.61 -8.22 10.69
CA GLY A 108 16.00 -8.42 12.00
C GLY A 108 14.76 -7.56 12.25
N ALA A 109 13.97 -7.98 13.25
CA ALA A 109 12.69 -7.37 13.58
C ALA A 109 12.83 -5.89 14.03
N LYS A 110 13.86 -5.56 14.81
CA LYS A 110 14.06 -4.20 15.33
C LYS A 110 14.32 -3.19 14.22
N ALA A 111 15.27 -3.47 13.32
CA ALA A 111 15.55 -2.59 12.19
C ALA A 111 14.34 -2.46 11.25
N THR A 112 13.58 -3.54 11.06
CA THR A 112 12.32 -3.51 10.29
C THR A 112 11.28 -2.60 10.93
N GLN A 113 11.16 -2.63 12.26
CA GLN A 113 10.26 -1.74 12.99
C GLN A 113 10.67 -0.27 12.84
N GLU A 114 11.96 0.04 12.95
CA GLU A 114 12.48 1.40 12.76
C GLU A 114 12.19 1.95 11.35
N LEU A 115 12.32 1.11 10.31
CA LEU A 115 11.95 1.47 8.93
C LEU A 115 10.44 1.74 8.81
N LEU A 116 9.60 0.89 9.39
CA LEU A 116 8.15 1.07 9.38
C LEU A 116 7.71 2.35 10.10
N ASP A 117 8.35 2.67 11.22
CA ASP A 117 8.08 3.89 11.97
C ASP A 117 8.52 5.14 11.20
N ALA A 118 9.69 5.10 10.54
CA ALA A 118 10.17 6.18 9.70
C ALA A 118 9.24 6.45 8.50
N ALA A 119 8.80 5.39 7.82
CA ALA A 119 7.88 5.50 6.71
C ALA A 119 6.48 5.96 7.17
N ASN A 120 6.00 5.52 8.34
CA ASN A 120 4.78 6.06 8.93
C ASN A 120 4.93 7.56 9.26
N ALA A 121 6.04 7.98 9.85
CA ALA A 121 6.31 9.39 10.14
C ALA A 121 6.39 10.26 8.87
N GLN A 122 6.89 9.72 7.76
CA GLN A 122 6.83 10.37 6.44
C GLN A 122 5.37 10.57 6.00
N LEU A 123 4.53 9.53 6.09
CA LEU A 123 3.11 9.64 5.76
C LEU A 123 2.36 10.65 6.62
N GLN A 124 2.66 10.71 7.92
CA GLN A 124 2.11 11.75 8.80
C GLN A 124 2.48 13.15 8.31
N ARG A 125 3.73 13.37 7.89
CA ARG A 125 4.19 14.64 7.32
C ARG A 125 3.51 14.97 5.98
N GLU A 126 3.13 13.97 5.21
CA GLU A 126 2.37 14.11 3.96
C GLU A 126 0.85 14.29 4.18
N GLY A 127 0.39 14.27 5.44
CA GLY A 127 -1.01 14.50 5.80
C GLY A 127 -1.87 13.25 5.94
N PHE A 128 -1.28 12.05 5.91
CA PHE A 128 -2.00 10.77 6.05
C PHE A 128 -2.19 10.34 7.53
N GLY A 129 -2.45 11.29 8.44
CA GLY A 129 -2.46 11.04 9.88
C GLY A 129 -3.79 10.59 10.49
N PRO A 130 -3.76 9.95 11.70
CA PRO A 130 -4.97 9.53 12.42
C PRO A 130 -5.82 10.72 12.91
N ALA A 131 -5.28 11.94 12.85
CA ALA A 131 -5.98 13.17 13.15
C ALA A 131 -6.42 13.89 11.87
N MET A 132 -7.11 13.19 10.97
CA MET A 132 -7.83 13.84 9.89
C MET A 132 -9.23 14.22 10.41
N PRO A 133 -9.46 15.47 10.86
CA PRO A 133 -10.81 15.99 10.84
C PRO A 133 -11.27 15.96 9.39
N ASP A 134 -12.49 15.43 9.19
CA ASP A 134 -13.26 15.42 7.94
C ASP A 134 -12.69 16.38 6.89
N LEU A 135 -11.78 15.87 6.05
CA LEU A 135 -11.40 16.62 4.86
C LEU A 135 -12.66 16.62 4.01
N GLY A 136 -13.35 17.76 4.05
CA GLY A 136 -14.36 18.14 3.09
C GLY A 136 -13.78 17.98 1.69
N LEU A 137 -13.98 16.80 1.09
CA LEU A 137 -13.90 16.56 -0.33
C LEU A 137 -15.08 17.26 -0.99
N SER A 138 -15.09 18.58 -0.86
CA SER A 138 -15.95 19.51 -1.57
C SER A 138 -15.09 20.22 -2.60
N HIS A 139 -14.70 19.48 -3.65
CA HIS A 139 -14.81 19.93 -5.04
C HIS A 139 -14.31 18.84 -6.00
N VAL A 140 -14.97 18.75 -7.14
CA VAL A 140 -14.67 17.91 -8.32
C VAL A 140 -15.22 16.48 -8.25
N LEU A 141 -16.54 16.36 -8.39
CA LEU A 141 -17.19 15.72 -9.54
C LEU A 141 -18.47 16.48 -9.87
#